data_AF-A0A2S0NKS0-F1
#
_entry.id   AF-A0A2S0NKS0-F1
#
_cell.length_a   1.000
_cell.length_b   1.000
_cell.length_c   1.000
_cell.angle_alpha   90.00
_cell.angle_beta   90.00
_cell.angle_gamma   90.00
#
_symmetry.space_group_name_H-M   'P 1'
#
loop_
_entity.id
_entity.type
_entity.pdbx_description
1 polymer ?
#
loop_
_entity_poly.entity_id
_entity_poly.type
_entity_poly.pdbx_seq_one_letter_code
_entity_poly.pdbx_strand_id
1 'polypeptide(L)'
;MHKLQFLCNKKFFSLSIFKRISLEILTSKTWIIFTSAIFLFAIIWEILLSFSLVQIQIGDRLFTSYIPLSLMLIWITFFHIFNISQNFSKEIETGVINLEIRSGVSKSRLFWERALINKVFTFSFIFIYIFLYFFWFIVSPSETSKLIALKFTPGLFFIIIYDLFLMGVLLLIIMIKKSALIGVVGTFVFVLFAITPFVGAISSSNNLMRIPNDFASQNYSLQIAKKVNDLSEKYGENSYINRMINDMKIFKENKFTYYKDGETTPWNIDINDTYWKIAIFSTPEYKKQSSSYLRNPVYASLEDFDKNYLYDLMLTGLGSEVEKLPVFITKQKDVYPQIEYQKIYVNLSPGVKETTTWKWMERINEIGAFKTSEEKEKAYSPNQITKSLFYNDGSAYKEIANKYMRFSGEFEYFETLEKLLKQADEQETKLLNLTKEIIKGNYLLLNGGAFENFAMRESWNKFNFLKDERWNNDVKTDWTWSKFLGIAPGVRTIQKIMFNLIEKTAYVEKENGSDPFLKEDTVFKQIKAQFWNPLNVFWKQFINISNDEISDLPLDTQPFSPEPSKAVTTVYKAVGLDSLSNHKMGFDKFTGQNNGRNYESIKAIGDTINLPLSYVMMILIVLIFIALSYFIFYKKIIK
;
A
#
# COMPACT_ATOMS: atom_id res chain seq x y z
N MET A 1 5.10 -10.66 -64.34
CA MET A 1 5.57 -10.16 -63.03
C MET A 1 5.31 -8.66 -62.77
N HIS A 2 5.28 -7.78 -63.79
CA HIS A 2 5.02 -6.33 -63.60
C HIS A 2 3.60 -5.91 -63.19
N LYS A 3 2.57 -6.76 -63.36
CA LYS A 3 1.18 -6.43 -62.94
C LYS A 3 0.87 -6.74 -61.46
N LEU A 4 1.67 -7.57 -60.78
CA LEU A 4 1.46 -7.86 -59.35
C LEU A 4 2.09 -6.80 -58.42
N GLN A 5 3.19 -6.16 -58.83
CA GLN A 5 3.78 -5.04 -58.06
C GLN A 5 2.91 -3.77 -58.07
N PHE A 6 2.08 -3.58 -59.09
CA PHE A 6 1.18 -2.42 -59.17
C PHE A 6 -0.07 -2.59 -58.28
N LEU A 7 -0.46 -3.82 -57.94
CA LEU A 7 -1.62 -4.11 -57.08
C LEU A 7 -1.27 -4.14 -55.59
N CYS A 8 -0.05 -4.57 -55.22
CA CYS A 8 0.40 -4.48 -53.82
C CYS A 8 0.71 -3.03 -53.38
N ASN A 9 1.14 -2.14 -54.27
CA ASN A 9 1.40 -0.74 -53.92
C ASN A 9 0.16 0.17 -53.94
N LYS A 10 -0.93 -0.21 -54.60
CA LYS A 10 -2.12 0.67 -54.71
C LYS A 10 -2.90 0.83 -53.40
N LYS A 11 -2.89 -0.17 -52.51
CA LYS A 11 -3.55 -0.05 -51.20
C LYS A 11 -2.72 0.73 -50.18
N PHE A 12 -1.39 0.76 -50.29
CA PHE A 12 -0.57 1.58 -49.39
C PHE A 12 -0.53 3.06 -49.83
N PHE A 13 -0.73 3.35 -51.12
CA PHE A 13 -1.04 4.70 -51.65
C PHE A 13 -2.49 5.16 -51.35
N SER A 14 -3.29 4.39 -50.58
CA SER A 14 -4.67 4.74 -50.25
C SER A 14 -4.85 5.63 -49.01
N LEU A 15 -3.80 6.21 -48.45
CA LEU A 15 -3.90 7.16 -47.31
C LEU A 15 -3.12 8.45 -47.60
N SER A 16 -3.42 9.09 -48.74
CA SER A 16 -2.70 10.29 -49.19
C SER A 16 -2.85 11.47 -48.25
N ILE A 17 -4.02 11.61 -47.60
CA ILE A 17 -4.29 12.69 -46.64
C ILE A 17 -3.50 12.45 -45.35
N PHE A 18 -3.55 11.22 -44.84
CA PHE A 18 -2.74 10.81 -43.68
C PHE A 18 -1.25 11.11 -43.89
N LYS A 19 -0.68 10.73 -45.04
CA LYS A 19 0.75 10.95 -45.31
C LYS A 19 1.11 12.44 -45.36
N ARG A 20 0.29 13.26 -46.02
CA ARG A 20 0.49 14.71 -46.09
C ARG A 20 0.51 15.33 -44.70
N ILE A 21 -0.54 15.06 -43.93
CA ILE A 21 -0.69 15.63 -42.59
C ILE A 21 0.42 15.13 -41.65
N SER A 22 0.87 13.87 -41.80
CA SER A 22 1.98 13.33 -41.00
C SER A 22 3.25 14.14 -41.23
N LEU A 23 3.57 14.39 -42.49
CA LEU A 23 4.76 15.16 -42.87
C LEU A 23 4.65 16.61 -42.38
N GLU A 24 3.47 17.23 -42.50
CA GLU A 24 3.23 18.59 -42.01
C GLU A 24 3.41 18.70 -40.49
N ILE A 25 2.89 17.73 -39.73
CA ILE A 25 3.09 17.66 -38.27
C ILE A 25 4.58 17.47 -37.94
N LEU A 26 5.25 16.49 -38.56
CA LEU A 26 6.66 16.15 -38.30
C LEU A 26 7.65 17.26 -38.71
N THR A 27 7.28 18.12 -39.65
CA THR A 27 8.11 19.26 -40.10
C THR A 27 7.74 20.57 -39.42
N SER A 28 6.66 20.61 -38.64
CA SER A 28 6.22 21.80 -37.92
C SER A 28 7.18 22.16 -36.80
N LYS A 29 7.87 23.31 -36.95
CA LYS A 29 8.79 23.84 -35.93
C LYS A 29 8.12 24.01 -34.57
N THR A 30 6.89 24.51 -34.55
CA THR A 30 6.12 24.71 -33.31
C THR A 30 5.84 23.39 -32.60
N TRP A 31 5.45 22.35 -33.35
CA TRP A 31 5.20 21.03 -32.79
C TRP A 31 6.49 20.39 -32.24
N ILE A 32 7.59 20.47 -33.01
CA ILE A 32 8.90 19.92 -32.61
C ILE A 32 9.38 20.58 -31.31
N ILE A 33 9.39 21.92 -31.26
CA ILE A 33 9.89 22.67 -30.10
C ILE A 33 9.06 22.35 -28.85
N PHE A 34 7.73 22.42 -28.97
CA PHE A 34 6.85 22.21 -27.82
C PHE A 34 6.88 20.76 -27.31
N THR A 35 6.84 19.78 -28.22
CA THR A 35 6.93 18.36 -27.86
C THR A 35 8.28 18.04 -27.22
N SER A 36 9.38 18.55 -27.77
CA SER A 36 10.72 18.33 -27.21
C SER A 36 10.87 18.94 -25.82
N ALA A 37 10.33 20.16 -25.61
CA ALA A 37 10.38 20.84 -24.31
C ALA A 37 9.59 20.08 -23.24
N ILE A 38 8.35 19.67 -23.53
CA ILE A 38 7.54 18.88 -22.59
C ILE A 38 8.20 17.54 -22.30
N PHE A 39 8.69 16.85 -23.34
CA PHE A 39 9.29 15.53 -23.17
C PHE A 39 10.58 15.58 -22.34
N LEU A 40 11.44 16.57 -22.58
CA LEU A 40 12.65 16.79 -21.79
C LEU A 40 12.31 17.13 -20.33
N PHE A 41 11.34 18.01 -20.11
CA PHE A 41 10.89 18.34 -18.76
C PHE A 41 10.30 17.12 -18.04
N ALA A 42 9.47 16.32 -18.74
CA ALA A 42 8.89 15.10 -18.21
C ALA A 42 9.95 14.08 -17.80
N ILE A 43 10.95 13.81 -18.65
CA ILE A 43 12.04 12.87 -18.33
C ILE A 43 12.84 13.35 -17.13
N ILE A 44 13.25 14.63 -17.11
CA ILE A 44 14.00 15.19 -15.97
C ILE A 44 13.19 15.06 -14.69
N TRP A 45 11.90 15.38 -14.76
CA TRP A 45 11.00 15.28 -13.62
C TRP A 45 10.85 13.84 -13.14
N GLU A 46 10.61 12.87 -14.03
CA GLU A 46 10.46 11.47 -13.67
C GLU A 46 11.72 10.86 -13.04
N ILE A 47 12.91 11.21 -13.54
CA ILE A 47 14.18 10.79 -12.94
C ILE A 47 14.33 11.41 -11.55
N LEU A 48 14.10 12.72 -11.41
CA LEU A 48 14.16 13.39 -10.10
C LEU A 48 13.17 12.80 -9.11
N LEU A 49 11.95 12.49 -9.54
CA LEU A 49 10.95 11.86 -8.71
C LEU A 49 11.38 10.46 -8.27
N SER A 50 11.73 9.59 -9.22
CA SER A 50 12.00 8.17 -8.97
C SER A 50 13.24 7.91 -8.12
N PHE A 51 14.26 8.78 -8.18
CA PHE A 51 15.54 8.59 -7.47
C PHE A 51 15.77 9.56 -6.31
N SER A 52 15.29 10.81 -6.38
CA SER A 52 15.66 11.86 -5.41
C SER A 52 14.49 12.26 -4.50
N LEU A 53 13.30 12.53 -5.06
CA LEU A 53 12.19 13.11 -4.31
C LEU A 53 11.33 12.07 -3.57
N VAL A 54 11.41 10.78 -3.92
CA VAL A 54 10.78 9.71 -3.14
C VAL A 54 11.31 9.65 -1.69
N GLN A 55 12.50 10.19 -1.42
CA GLN A 55 13.09 10.22 -0.08
C GLN A 55 12.61 11.42 0.79
N ILE A 56 11.99 12.44 0.20
CA ILE A 56 11.55 13.66 0.91
C ILE A 56 10.04 13.56 1.23
N GLN A 57 9.62 14.16 2.34
CA GLN A 57 8.38 13.81 3.03
C GLN A 57 7.20 14.78 2.82
N ILE A 58 6.02 14.16 2.66
CA ILE A 58 4.64 14.63 2.94
C ILE A 58 4.02 15.56 1.89
N GLY A 59 4.78 16.46 1.25
CA GLY A 59 4.26 17.29 0.13
C GLY A 59 4.45 16.66 -1.25
N ASP A 60 5.51 15.87 -1.43
CA ASP A 60 6.07 15.52 -2.74
C ASP A 60 5.26 14.51 -3.55
N ARG A 61 4.39 13.73 -2.91
CA ARG A 61 3.78 12.58 -3.57
C ARG A 61 2.48 12.91 -4.34
N LEU A 62 1.77 13.97 -3.96
CA LEU A 62 0.76 14.58 -4.84
C LEU A 62 1.43 15.05 -6.14
N PHE A 63 2.58 15.71 -6.03
CA PHE A 63 3.36 16.17 -7.17
C PHE A 63 3.93 15.01 -7.99
N THR A 64 4.27 13.86 -7.39
CA THR A 64 4.79 12.69 -8.13
C THR A 64 3.78 12.07 -9.07
N SER A 65 2.49 12.16 -8.77
CA SER A 65 1.40 11.63 -9.62
C SER A 65 0.75 12.72 -10.48
N TYR A 66 0.57 13.92 -9.93
CA TYR A 66 -0.13 15.02 -10.59
C TYR A 66 0.70 15.71 -11.68
N ILE A 67 2.01 15.91 -11.49
CA ILE A 67 2.81 16.63 -12.49
C ILE A 67 2.94 15.81 -13.78
N PRO A 68 3.29 14.51 -13.76
CA PRO A 68 3.31 13.70 -14.97
C PRO A 68 1.95 13.72 -15.70
N LEU A 69 0.86 13.56 -14.96
CA LEU A 69 -0.49 13.64 -15.50
C LEU A 69 -0.77 15.00 -16.15
N SER A 70 -0.45 16.10 -15.46
CA SER A 70 -0.68 17.46 -15.96
C SER A 70 0.11 17.76 -17.22
N LEU A 71 1.36 17.31 -17.29
CA LEU A 71 2.20 17.45 -18.49
C LEU A 71 1.59 16.71 -19.68
N MET A 72 1.09 15.49 -19.48
CA MET A 72 0.37 14.75 -20.51
C MET A 72 -0.90 15.48 -20.95
N LEU A 73 -1.71 15.97 -20.00
CA LEU A 73 -2.94 16.72 -20.30
C LEU A 73 -2.62 18.00 -21.10
N ILE A 74 -1.60 18.76 -20.71
CA ILE A 74 -1.16 19.97 -21.41
C ILE A 74 -0.75 19.62 -22.86
N TRP A 75 0.09 18.60 -23.03
CA TRP A 75 0.58 18.22 -24.35
C TRP A 75 -0.55 17.73 -25.27
N ILE A 76 -1.42 16.85 -24.77
CA ILE A 76 -2.55 16.32 -25.52
C ILE A 76 -3.49 17.45 -25.92
N THR A 77 -3.76 18.39 -25.01
CA THR A 77 -4.63 19.53 -25.27
C THR A 77 -4.06 20.42 -26.36
N PHE A 78 -2.79 20.79 -26.22
CA PHE A 78 -2.08 21.58 -27.22
C PHE A 78 -2.11 20.88 -28.58
N PHE A 79 -1.78 19.58 -28.62
CA PHE A 79 -1.72 18.82 -29.87
C PHE A 79 -3.09 18.74 -30.56
N HIS A 80 -4.17 18.50 -29.80
CA HIS A 80 -5.51 18.51 -30.37
C HIS A 80 -5.91 19.88 -30.91
N ILE A 81 -5.68 20.95 -30.16
CA ILE A 81 -5.98 22.32 -30.62
C ILE A 81 -5.18 22.62 -31.89
N PHE A 82 -3.87 22.34 -31.89
CA PHE A 82 -2.99 22.54 -33.03
C PHE A 82 -3.46 21.77 -34.27
N ASN A 83 -3.66 20.46 -34.12
CA ASN A 83 -4.00 19.54 -35.20
C ASN A 83 -5.41 19.82 -35.77
N ILE A 84 -6.42 20.01 -34.91
CA ILE A 84 -7.79 20.30 -35.35
C ILE A 84 -7.91 21.72 -35.93
N SER A 85 -7.14 22.69 -35.42
CA SER A 85 -7.10 24.02 -36.02
C SER A 85 -6.48 24.00 -37.42
N GLN A 86 -5.34 23.32 -37.59
CA GLN A 86 -4.63 23.28 -38.88
C GLN A 86 -5.29 22.36 -39.91
N ASN A 87 -5.48 21.08 -39.58
CA ASN A 87 -5.84 20.05 -40.57
C ASN A 87 -7.34 19.94 -40.83
N PHE A 88 -8.12 20.82 -40.22
CA PHE A 88 -9.54 20.65 -40.06
C PHE A 88 -10.19 22.03 -40.22
N SER A 89 -9.99 22.97 -39.29
CA SER A 89 -10.57 24.32 -39.42
C SER A 89 -9.99 25.09 -40.61
N LYS A 90 -8.67 25.18 -40.71
CA LYS A 90 -7.99 25.94 -41.79
C LYS A 90 -8.18 25.28 -43.15
N GLU A 91 -8.21 23.96 -43.25
CA GLU A 91 -8.47 23.27 -44.51
C GLU A 91 -9.93 23.41 -44.99
N ILE A 92 -10.90 23.52 -44.07
CA ILE A 92 -12.29 23.88 -44.41
C ILE A 92 -12.33 25.31 -44.94
N GLU A 93 -11.66 26.25 -44.28
CA GLU A 93 -11.64 27.67 -44.64
C GLU A 93 -10.95 27.94 -45.97
N THR A 94 -9.80 27.29 -46.21
CA THR A 94 -9.03 27.41 -47.45
C THR A 94 -9.62 26.58 -48.61
N GLY A 95 -10.64 25.76 -48.35
CA GLY A 95 -11.33 24.96 -49.37
C GLY A 95 -10.59 23.70 -49.81
N VAL A 96 -9.50 23.32 -49.14
CA VAL A 96 -8.74 22.09 -49.43
C VAL A 96 -9.63 20.86 -49.32
N ILE A 97 -10.51 20.81 -48.31
CA ILE A 97 -11.46 19.69 -48.15
C ILE A 97 -12.40 19.58 -49.36
N ASN A 98 -12.86 20.71 -49.91
CA ASN A 98 -13.74 20.70 -51.09
C ASN A 98 -13.01 20.20 -52.34
N LEU A 99 -11.72 20.53 -52.49
CA LEU A 99 -10.90 20.00 -53.58
C LEU A 99 -10.71 18.49 -53.47
N GLU A 100 -10.54 17.96 -52.25
CA GLU A 100 -10.43 16.52 -52.01
C GLU A 100 -11.74 15.76 -52.25
N ILE A 101 -12.89 16.38 -51.94
CA ILE A 101 -14.20 15.81 -52.29
C ILE A 101 -14.34 15.77 -53.82
N ARG A 102 -13.96 16.84 -54.52
CA ARG A 102 -14.01 16.91 -55.99
C ARG A 102 -13.05 15.92 -56.66
N SER A 103 -11.94 15.57 -56.02
CA SER A 103 -11.02 14.53 -56.49
C SER A 103 -11.48 13.10 -56.19
N GLY A 104 -12.69 12.93 -55.62
CA GLY A 104 -13.33 11.64 -55.42
C GLY A 104 -13.10 11.02 -54.02
N VAL A 105 -12.54 11.76 -53.06
CA VAL A 105 -12.40 11.25 -51.69
C VAL A 105 -13.73 11.37 -50.94
N SER A 106 -14.22 10.25 -50.39
CA SER A 106 -15.47 10.26 -49.62
C SER A 106 -15.33 11.07 -48.32
N LYS A 107 -16.42 11.74 -47.90
CA LYS A 107 -16.50 12.48 -46.63
C LYS A 107 -16.11 11.65 -45.41
N SER A 108 -16.52 10.37 -45.41
CA SER A 108 -16.20 9.45 -44.31
C SER A 108 -14.69 9.24 -44.22
N ARG A 109 -14.05 8.98 -45.36
CA ARG A 109 -12.60 8.81 -45.44
C ARG A 109 -11.85 10.10 -45.05
N LEU A 110 -12.33 11.27 -45.46
CA LEU A 110 -11.76 12.56 -45.06
C LEU A 110 -11.74 12.77 -43.55
N PHE A 111 -12.85 12.43 -42.87
CA PHE A 111 -12.96 12.52 -41.42
C PHE A 111 -12.03 11.51 -40.73
N TRP A 112 -12.15 10.23 -41.10
CA TRP A 112 -11.44 9.16 -40.41
C TRP A 112 -9.93 9.19 -40.65
N GLU A 113 -9.44 9.56 -41.84
CA GLU A 113 -7.98 9.69 -42.06
C GLU A 113 -7.37 10.79 -41.18
N ARG A 114 -8.07 11.93 -41.02
CA ARG A 114 -7.65 13.04 -40.16
C ARG A 114 -7.78 12.73 -38.66
N ALA A 115 -8.82 12.01 -38.26
CA ALA A 115 -8.97 11.55 -36.88
C ALA A 115 -7.91 10.48 -36.54
N LEU A 116 -7.67 9.52 -37.45
CA LEU A 116 -6.72 8.43 -37.25
C LEU A 116 -5.29 8.94 -37.12
N ILE A 117 -4.88 9.93 -37.93
CA ILE A 117 -3.56 10.54 -37.75
C ILE A 117 -3.39 11.21 -36.40
N ASN A 118 -4.40 11.95 -35.95
CA ASN A 118 -4.39 12.54 -34.63
C ASN A 118 -4.16 11.46 -33.54
N LYS A 119 -4.84 10.32 -33.67
CA LYS A 119 -4.72 9.20 -32.73
C LYS A 119 -3.38 8.50 -32.80
N VAL A 120 -2.80 8.31 -33.98
CA VAL A 120 -1.46 7.71 -34.09
C VAL A 120 -0.42 8.54 -33.32
N PHE A 121 -0.42 9.86 -33.45
CA PHE A 121 0.51 10.72 -32.72
C PHE A 121 0.22 10.77 -31.22
N THR A 122 -1.04 10.97 -30.82
CA THR A 122 -1.40 11.06 -29.40
C THR A 122 -1.23 9.74 -28.67
N PHE A 123 -1.64 8.61 -29.24
CA PHE A 123 -1.43 7.30 -28.63
C PHE A 123 0.06 6.95 -28.56
N SER A 124 0.83 7.20 -29.62
CA SER A 124 2.29 6.95 -29.58
C SER A 124 2.95 7.74 -28.44
N PHE A 125 2.60 9.02 -28.29
CA PHE A 125 3.09 9.84 -27.19
C PHE A 125 2.67 9.28 -25.82
N ILE A 126 1.38 8.96 -25.64
CA ILE A 126 0.86 8.39 -24.39
C ILE A 126 1.59 7.10 -24.03
N PHE A 127 1.76 6.17 -24.98
CA PHE A 127 2.45 4.90 -24.74
C PHE A 127 3.93 5.08 -24.40
N ILE A 128 4.64 5.95 -25.13
CA ILE A 128 6.05 6.25 -24.84
C ILE A 128 6.18 6.86 -23.44
N TYR A 129 5.30 7.80 -23.10
CA TYR A 129 5.28 8.45 -21.79
C TYR A 129 5.03 7.44 -20.67
N ILE A 130 3.98 6.62 -20.78
CA ILE A 130 3.64 5.59 -19.79
C ILE A 130 4.79 4.59 -19.63
N PHE A 131 5.44 4.21 -20.74
CA PHE A 131 6.60 3.32 -20.71
C PHE A 131 7.77 3.95 -19.95
N LEU A 132 8.12 5.21 -20.22
CA LEU A 132 9.19 5.91 -19.51
C LEU A 132 8.90 6.06 -18.02
N TYR A 133 7.68 6.48 -17.68
CA TYR A 133 7.23 6.56 -16.30
C TYR A 133 7.39 5.21 -15.59
N PHE A 134 6.89 4.13 -16.19
CA PHE A 134 7.02 2.79 -15.61
C PHE A 134 8.49 2.35 -15.48
N PHE A 135 9.30 2.58 -16.52
CA PHE A 135 10.71 2.20 -16.56
C PHE A 135 11.55 2.89 -15.47
N TRP A 136 11.43 4.20 -15.29
CA TRP A 136 12.20 4.91 -14.28
C TRP A 136 11.81 4.51 -12.86
N PHE A 137 10.52 4.34 -12.59
CA PHE A 137 10.06 3.95 -11.25
C PHE A 137 10.36 2.48 -10.91
N ILE A 138 10.37 1.55 -11.88
CA ILE A 138 10.69 0.14 -11.61
C ILE A 138 12.19 -0.12 -11.43
N VAL A 139 13.04 0.65 -12.13
CA VAL A 139 14.51 0.56 -12.02
C VAL A 139 15.04 1.23 -10.75
N SER A 140 14.24 2.10 -10.12
CA SER A 140 14.59 2.75 -8.86
C SER A 140 14.92 1.72 -7.76
N PRO A 141 15.94 1.96 -6.93
CA PRO A 141 16.30 1.08 -5.81
C PRO A 141 15.25 1.07 -4.69
N SER A 142 14.33 2.04 -4.66
CA SER A 142 13.30 2.13 -3.63
C SER A 142 12.11 1.21 -3.94
N GLU A 143 11.75 0.34 -3.00
CA GLU A 143 10.53 -0.48 -3.10
C GLU A 143 9.25 0.37 -3.15
N THR A 144 9.26 1.56 -2.54
CA THR A 144 8.15 2.52 -2.64
C THR A 144 7.95 2.99 -4.08
N SER A 145 9.03 3.31 -4.81
CA SER A 145 8.96 3.70 -6.23
C SER A 145 8.38 2.58 -7.09
N LYS A 146 8.80 1.33 -6.85
CA LYS A 146 8.27 0.17 -7.58
C LYS A 146 6.77 -0.01 -7.34
N LEU A 147 6.31 0.17 -6.11
CA LEU A 147 4.88 0.14 -5.79
C LEU A 147 4.10 1.28 -6.46
N ILE A 148 4.69 2.49 -6.53
CA ILE A 148 4.09 3.61 -7.27
C ILE A 148 3.89 3.25 -8.74
N ALA A 149 4.89 2.67 -9.41
CA ALA A 149 4.75 2.22 -10.79
C ALA A 149 3.56 1.27 -10.96
N LEU A 150 3.48 0.23 -10.12
CA LEU A 150 2.42 -0.78 -10.20
C LEU A 150 1.01 -0.20 -9.94
N LYS A 151 0.90 0.83 -9.08
CA LYS A 151 -0.38 1.46 -8.73
C LYS A 151 -0.80 2.63 -9.62
N PHE A 152 0.12 3.37 -10.23
CA PHE A 152 -0.25 4.55 -11.02
C PHE A 152 -0.21 4.30 -12.52
N THR A 153 0.66 3.43 -13.01
CA THR A 153 0.78 3.13 -14.44
C THR A 153 -0.56 2.72 -15.07
N PRO A 154 -1.39 1.84 -14.47
CA PRO A 154 -2.68 1.49 -15.05
C PRO A 154 -3.66 2.68 -15.07
N GLY A 155 -3.60 3.55 -14.05
CA GLY A 155 -4.39 4.76 -14.00
C GLY A 155 -3.99 5.80 -15.06
N LEU A 156 -2.72 5.83 -15.50
CA LEU A 156 -2.29 6.70 -16.61
C LEU A 156 -2.95 6.32 -17.95
N PHE A 157 -3.41 5.07 -18.13
CA PHE A 157 -4.18 4.70 -19.34
C PHE A 157 -5.52 5.43 -19.42
N PHE A 158 -6.03 5.97 -18.31
CA PHE A 158 -7.22 6.82 -18.31
C PHE A 158 -7.05 8.04 -19.23
N ILE A 159 -5.82 8.49 -19.46
CA ILE A 159 -5.51 9.61 -20.35
C ILE A 159 -5.96 9.34 -21.79
N ILE A 160 -6.08 8.07 -22.20
CA ILE A 160 -6.67 7.69 -23.50
C ILE A 160 -8.14 8.12 -23.57
N ILE A 161 -8.89 8.00 -22.48
CA ILE A 161 -10.30 8.42 -22.42
C ILE A 161 -10.37 9.95 -22.53
N TYR A 162 -9.52 10.68 -21.80
CA TYR A 162 -9.41 12.14 -21.93
C TYR A 162 -9.09 12.57 -23.37
N ASP A 163 -8.09 11.94 -23.99
CA ASP A 163 -7.65 12.20 -25.35
C ASP A 163 -8.78 11.99 -26.38
N LEU A 164 -9.58 10.94 -26.23
CA LEU A 164 -10.74 10.68 -27.08
C LEU A 164 -11.89 11.67 -26.81
N PHE A 165 -12.16 11.97 -25.54
CA PHE A 165 -13.18 12.94 -25.12
C PHE A 165 -12.89 14.32 -25.70
N LEU A 166 -11.67 14.82 -25.50
CA LEU A 166 -11.24 16.14 -25.97
C LEU A 166 -11.34 16.24 -27.50
N MET A 167 -10.91 15.20 -28.23
CA MET A 167 -11.08 15.16 -29.68
C MET A 167 -12.56 15.27 -30.06
N GLY A 168 -13.43 14.49 -29.41
CA GLY A 168 -14.87 14.51 -29.64
C GLY A 168 -15.46 15.90 -29.47
N VAL A 169 -15.16 16.58 -28.36
CA VAL A 169 -15.64 17.94 -28.06
C VAL A 169 -15.12 18.96 -29.07
N LEU A 170 -13.81 18.95 -29.39
CA LEU A 170 -13.23 19.90 -30.32
C LEU A 170 -13.75 19.70 -31.76
N LEU A 171 -14.00 18.46 -32.17
CA LEU A 171 -14.62 18.15 -33.45
C LEU A 171 -16.10 18.57 -33.53
N LEU A 172 -16.82 18.73 -32.42
CA LEU A 172 -18.15 19.35 -32.46
C LEU A 172 -18.06 20.84 -32.80
N ILE A 173 -17.04 21.51 -32.27
CA ILE A 173 -16.89 22.97 -32.29
C ILE A 173 -16.36 23.49 -33.61
N ILE A 174 -15.56 22.69 -34.32
CA ILE A 174 -15.01 23.02 -35.64
C ILE A 174 -16.08 23.54 -36.62
N MET A 175 -17.33 23.09 -36.46
CA MET A 175 -18.46 23.43 -37.33
C MET A 175 -18.91 24.89 -37.19
N ILE A 176 -18.45 25.59 -36.15
CA ILE A 176 -18.74 27.00 -35.91
C ILE A 176 -17.75 27.90 -36.69
N LYS A 177 -16.79 27.32 -37.44
CA LYS A 177 -15.83 28.01 -38.33
C LYS A 177 -15.01 29.12 -37.64
N LYS A 178 -14.80 29.02 -36.32
CA LYS A 178 -13.97 29.96 -35.56
C LYS A 178 -12.83 29.20 -34.89
N SER A 179 -11.63 29.29 -35.46
CA SER A 179 -10.41 28.67 -34.93
C SER A 179 -10.11 29.10 -33.49
N ALA A 180 -10.36 30.37 -33.16
CA ALA A 180 -10.23 30.89 -31.79
C ALA A 180 -11.12 30.15 -30.78
N LEU A 181 -12.34 29.74 -31.18
CA LEU A 181 -13.27 29.03 -30.31
C LEU A 181 -12.77 27.62 -29.96
N ILE A 182 -12.07 26.96 -30.89
CA ILE A 182 -11.43 25.65 -30.67
C ILE A 182 -10.38 25.79 -29.55
N GLY A 183 -9.57 26.86 -29.59
CA GLY A 183 -8.57 27.15 -28.56
C GLY A 183 -9.19 27.43 -27.19
N VAL A 184 -10.22 28.28 -27.13
CA VAL A 184 -10.93 28.62 -25.88
C VAL A 184 -11.56 27.38 -25.24
N VAL A 185 -12.30 26.58 -26.02
CA VAL A 185 -12.98 25.42 -25.45
C VAL A 185 -12.01 24.31 -25.10
N GLY A 186 -10.97 24.09 -25.92
CA GLY A 186 -9.92 23.11 -25.58
C GLY A 186 -9.22 23.44 -24.27
N THR A 187 -8.88 24.73 -24.08
CA THR A 187 -8.27 25.21 -22.83
C THR A 187 -9.25 25.08 -21.65
N PHE A 188 -10.53 25.40 -21.84
CA PHE A 188 -11.56 25.24 -20.81
C PHE A 188 -11.72 23.77 -20.37
N VAL A 189 -11.81 22.84 -21.32
CA VAL A 189 -11.87 21.39 -21.02
C VAL A 189 -10.61 20.94 -20.29
N PHE A 190 -9.44 21.38 -20.74
CA PHE A 190 -8.19 21.11 -20.04
C PHE A 190 -8.21 21.58 -18.59
N VAL A 191 -8.62 22.83 -18.32
CA VAL A 191 -8.67 23.38 -16.96
C VAL A 191 -9.63 22.57 -16.09
N LEU A 192 -10.79 22.16 -16.60
CA LEU A 192 -11.73 21.31 -15.86
C LEU A 192 -11.11 19.96 -15.48
N PHE A 193 -10.42 19.29 -16.41
CA PHE A 193 -9.79 18.00 -16.14
C PHE A 193 -8.54 18.13 -15.25
N ALA A 194 -7.73 19.17 -15.44
CA ALA A 194 -6.54 19.42 -14.63
C ALA A 194 -6.89 19.77 -13.17
N ILE A 195 -8.02 20.45 -12.94
CA ILE A 195 -8.49 20.78 -11.58
C ILE A 195 -9.19 19.58 -10.91
N THR A 196 -9.67 18.59 -11.67
CA THR A 196 -10.44 17.45 -11.15
C THR A 196 -9.73 16.70 -10.02
N PRO A 197 -8.42 16.36 -10.10
CA PRO A 197 -7.69 15.77 -8.98
C PRO A 197 -7.79 16.57 -7.68
N PHE A 198 -7.68 17.90 -7.74
CA PHE A 198 -7.74 18.76 -6.55
C PHE A 198 -9.15 18.85 -5.97
N VAL A 199 -10.16 19.05 -6.83
CA VAL A 199 -11.56 19.17 -6.38
C VAL A 199 -12.08 17.81 -5.89
N GLY A 200 -11.68 16.72 -6.54
CA GLY A 200 -11.95 15.36 -6.08
C GLY A 200 -11.39 15.16 -4.68
N ALA A 201 -10.09 15.42 -4.48
CA ALA A 201 -9.43 15.35 -3.17
C ALA A 201 -10.18 16.15 -2.09
N ILE A 202 -10.47 17.43 -2.34
CA ILE A 202 -11.18 18.32 -1.39
C ILE A 202 -12.63 17.85 -1.14
N SER A 203 -13.34 17.41 -2.18
CA SER A 203 -14.72 16.94 -2.03
C SER A 203 -14.80 15.67 -1.20
N SER A 204 -13.84 14.77 -1.37
CA SER A 204 -13.76 13.56 -0.56
C SER A 204 -13.40 13.87 0.90
N SER A 205 -12.45 14.76 1.18
CA SER A 205 -12.06 15.07 2.57
C SER A 205 -13.20 15.67 3.39
N ASN A 206 -13.98 16.60 2.83
CA ASN A 206 -15.06 17.28 3.55
C ASN A 206 -16.24 16.36 3.91
N ASN A 207 -16.62 15.45 3.00
CA ASN A 207 -17.75 14.56 3.24
C ASN A 207 -17.36 13.32 4.06
N LEU A 208 -16.08 12.94 4.08
CA LEU A 208 -15.54 11.84 4.88
C LEU A 208 -15.27 12.25 6.35
N MET A 209 -15.44 13.53 6.72
CA MET A 209 -15.32 13.99 8.11
C MET A 209 -16.26 13.24 9.08
N ARG A 210 -17.41 12.74 8.58
CA ARG A 210 -18.40 12.00 9.37
C ARG A 210 -18.03 10.53 9.62
N ILE A 211 -17.04 10.01 8.90
CA ILE A 211 -16.54 8.65 9.09
C ILE A 211 -15.43 8.69 10.14
N PRO A 212 -15.44 7.80 11.15
CA PRO A 212 -14.37 7.71 12.14
C PRO A 212 -12.98 7.63 11.48
N ASN A 213 -11.99 8.25 12.10
CA ASN A 213 -10.62 8.29 11.55
C ASN A 213 -10.00 6.90 11.41
N ASP A 214 -10.39 5.97 12.26
CA ASP A 214 -9.89 4.62 12.32
C ASP A 214 -10.74 3.58 11.57
N PHE A 215 -11.92 3.97 11.05
CA PHE A 215 -12.80 3.07 10.30
C PHE A 215 -12.06 2.34 9.16
N ALA A 216 -11.21 3.05 8.42
CA ALA A 216 -10.47 2.45 7.31
C ALA A 216 -9.46 1.38 7.80
N SER A 217 -8.82 1.61 8.94
CA SER A 217 -7.92 0.64 9.61
C SER A 217 -8.69 -0.58 10.13
N GLN A 218 -9.87 -0.35 10.71
CA GLN A 218 -10.76 -1.42 11.17
C GLN A 218 -11.26 -2.27 9.99
N ASN A 219 -11.76 -1.62 8.93
CA ASN A 219 -12.22 -2.28 7.71
C ASN A 219 -11.10 -3.09 7.05
N TYR A 220 -9.88 -2.55 7.03
CA TYR A 220 -8.69 -3.26 6.55
C TYR A 220 -8.38 -4.52 7.38
N SER A 221 -8.46 -4.40 8.71
CA SER A 221 -8.28 -5.55 9.60
C SER A 221 -9.34 -6.64 9.35
N LEU A 222 -10.60 -6.24 9.12
CA LEU A 222 -11.70 -7.16 8.79
C LEU A 222 -11.50 -7.82 7.42
N GLN A 223 -11.00 -7.08 6.41
CA GLN A 223 -10.68 -7.62 5.09
C GLN A 223 -9.60 -8.70 5.17
N ILE A 224 -8.52 -8.46 5.94
CA ILE A 224 -7.48 -9.47 6.17
C ILE A 224 -8.09 -10.69 6.86
N ALA A 225 -8.83 -10.49 7.95
CA ALA A 225 -9.44 -11.60 8.68
C ALA A 225 -10.42 -12.40 7.80
N LYS A 226 -11.18 -11.76 6.90
CA LYS A 226 -12.03 -12.42 5.91
C LYS A 226 -11.24 -13.37 5.03
N LYS A 227 -10.12 -12.91 4.46
CA LYS A 227 -9.28 -13.74 3.60
C LYS A 227 -8.62 -14.90 4.32
N VAL A 228 -8.16 -14.65 5.53
CA VAL A 228 -7.59 -15.70 6.37
C VAL A 228 -8.66 -16.75 6.66
N ASN A 229 -9.90 -16.33 6.94
CA ASN A 229 -11.02 -17.26 7.10
C ASN A 229 -11.31 -18.03 5.82
N ASP A 230 -11.34 -17.39 4.65
CA ASP A 230 -11.59 -18.05 3.36
C ASP A 230 -10.52 -19.09 3.03
N LEU A 231 -9.25 -18.76 3.31
CA LEU A 231 -8.15 -19.72 3.23
C LEU A 231 -8.35 -20.87 4.21
N SER A 232 -8.77 -20.57 5.44
CA SER A 232 -8.98 -21.59 6.46
C SER A 232 -10.15 -22.53 6.12
N GLU A 233 -11.26 -21.99 5.63
CA GLU A 233 -12.44 -22.74 5.18
C GLU A 233 -12.10 -23.66 4.01
N LYS A 234 -11.29 -23.19 3.06
CA LYS A 234 -10.81 -23.99 1.92
C LYS A 234 -10.06 -25.26 2.35
N TYR A 235 -9.33 -25.22 3.46
CA TYR A 235 -8.53 -26.35 3.97
C TYR A 235 -9.16 -27.06 5.18
N GLY A 236 -10.31 -26.59 5.66
CA GLY A 236 -11.06 -27.20 6.77
C GLY A 236 -10.27 -27.28 8.09
N GLU A 237 -10.46 -28.37 8.82
CA GLU A 237 -9.81 -28.61 10.12
C GLU A 237 -8.29 -28.77 10.01
N ASN A 238 -7.80 -29.24 8.87
CA ASN A 238 -6.37 -29.38 8.60
C ASN A 238 -5.67 -28.04 8.30
N SER A 239 -6.41 -26.93 8.28
CA SER A 239 -5.85 -25.63 8.02
C SER A 239 -4.76 -25.24 9.04
N TYR A 240 -3.59 -24.79 8.57
CA TYR A 240 -2.56 -24.18 9.42
C TYR A 240 -3.10 -23.06 10.28
N ILE A 241 -4.00 -22.23 9.77
CA ILE A 241 -4.58 -21.11 10.53
C ILE A 241 -5.39 -21.63 11.72
N ASN A 242 -6.25 -22.63 11.50
CA ASN A 242 -7.07 -23.19 12.57
C ASN A 242 -6.20 -23.92 13.61
N ARG A 243 -5.18 -24.67 13.16
CA ARG A 243 -4.20 -25.29 14.05
C ARG A 243 -3.45 -24.25 14.88
N MET A 244 -2.96 -23.19 14.25
CA MET A 244 -2.26 -22.10 14.93
C MET A 244 -3.14 -21.37 15.95
N ILE A 245 -4.41 -21.08 15.61
CA ILE A 245 -5.36 -20.48 16.57
C ILE A 245 -5.60 -21.41 17.76
N ASN A 246 -5.74 -22.73 17.53
CA ASN A 246 -5.94 -23.69 18.60
C ASN A 246 -4.69 -23.84 19.48
N ASP A 247 -3.49 -23.81 18.89
CA ASP A 247 -2.22 -23.84 19.63
C ASP A 247 -2.13 -22.70 20.65
N MET A 248 -2.74 -21.54 20.38
CA MET A 248 -2.74 -20.40 21.32
C MET A 248 -3.38 -20.71 22.67
N LYS A 249 -4.30 -21.67 22.73
CA LYS A 249 -4.88 -22.16 24.00
C LYS A 249 -3.84 -22.90 24.83
N ILE A 250 -3.02 -23.72 24.18
CA ILE A 250 -1.90 -24.43 24.81
C ILE A 250 -0.85 -23.42 25.29
N PHE A 251 -0.61 -22.36 24.51
CA PHE A 251 0.36 -21.33 24.86
C PHE A 251 -0.10 -20.52 26.07
N LYS A 252 -1.41 -20.25 26.19
CA LYS A 252 -2.01 -19.61 27.37
C LYS A 252 -1.77 -20.42 28.65
N GLU A 253 -1.82 -21.74 28.55
CA GLU A 253 -1.67 -22.66 29.69
C GLU A 253 -0.19 -22.95 30.01
N ASN A 254 0.74 -22.41 29.23
CA ASN A 254 2.18 -22.63 29.43
C ASN A 254 2.63 -22.18 30.82
N LYS A 255 3.43 -23.03 31.47
CA LYS A 255 4.16 -22.71 32.68
C LYS A 255 5.65 -22.84 32.41
N PHE A 256 6.40 -21.78 32.68
CA PHE A 256 7.83 -21.77 32.45
C PHE A 256 8.56 -22.57 33.52
N THR A 257 9.61 -23.28 33.10
CA THR A 257 10.62 -23.78 34.03
C THR A 257 11.78 -22.80 34.06
N TYR A 258 12.18 -22.35 35.24
CA TYR A 258 13.22 -21.33 35.39
C TYR A 258 14.60 -21.96 35.63
N TYR A 259 15.66 -21.30 35.19
CA TYR A 259 17.04 -21.70 35.41
C TYR A 259 17.88 -20.46 35.72
N LYS A 260 18.80 -20.55 36.68
CA LYS A 260 19.80 -19.49 36.88
C LYS A 260 20.89 -19.58 35.81
N ASP A 261 21.53 -18.45 35.50
CA ASP A 261 22.63 -18.40 34.54
C ASP A 261 23.76 -19.37 34.94
N GLY A 262 24.10 -20.29 34.05
CA GLY A 262 25.11 -21.34 34.28
C GLY A 262 24.63 -22.58 35.03
N GLU A 263 23.37 -22.62 35.50
CA GLU A 263 22.79 -23.78 36.18
C GLU A 263 21.93 -24.62 35.22
N THR A 264 22.03 -25.95 35.32
CA THR A 264 21.24 -26.92 34.53
C THR A 264 20.06 -27.48 35.30
N THR A 265 20.01 -27.25 36.62
CA THR A 265 18.92 -27.68 37.48
C THR A 265 17.81 -26.63 37.50
N PRO A 266 16.53 -27.03 37.33
CA PRO A 266 15.41 -26.12 37.46
C PRO A 266 15.43 -25.38 38.80
N TRP A 267 15.31 -24.05 38.74
CA TRP A 267 15.15 -23.22 39.90
C TRP A 267 13.68 -23.21 40.33
N ASN A 268 13.42 -23.74 41.52
CA ASN A 268 12.10 -23.70 42.12
C ASN A 268 11.85 -22.30 42.73
N ILE A 269 11.16 -21.45 41.98
CA ILE A 269 10.72 -20.13 42.44
C ILE A 269 9.26 -20.25 42.84
N ASP A 270 8.91 -19.82 44.05
CA ASP A 270 7.51 -19.68 44.44
C ASP A 270 6.89 -18.53 43.65
N ILE A 271 6.01 -18.85 42.71
CA ILE A 271 5.35 -17.89 41.80
C ILE A 271 4.41 -16.95 42.60
N ASN A 272 3.96 -17.39 43.79
CA ASN A 272 3.13 -16.59 44.68
C ASN A 272 3.95 -15.64 45.58
N ASP A 273 5.28 -15.73 45.54
CA ASP A 273 6.17 -14.84 46.30
C ASP A 273 6.08 -13.41 45.71
N THR A 274 5.27 -12.56 46.36
CA THR A 274 5.05 -11.15 46.00
C THR A 274 6.31 -10.29 46.11
N TYR A 275 7.40 -10.81 46.68
CA TYR A 275 8.67 -10.10 46.79
C TYR A 275 9.47 -10.12 45.48
N TRP A 276 9.15 -10.97 44.49
CA TRP A 276 9.77 -10.87 43.17
C TRP A 276 9.10 -9.75 42.37
N LYS A 277 9.82 -8.64 42.21
CA LYS A 277 9.40 -7.58 41.32
C LYS A 277 10.36 -7.57 40.13
N ILE A 278 9.77 -7.46 38.94
CA ILE A 278 10.45 -6.95 37.75
C ILE A 278 11.42 -7.95 37.09
N ALA A 279 10.93 -8.61 36.04
CA ALA A 279 11.75 -9.13 34.95
C ALA A 279 12.05 -7.98 33.97
N ILE A 280 13.32 -7.70 33.64
CA ILE A 280 13.73 -6.72 32.62
C ILE A 280 14.73 -7.35 31.67
N PHE A 281 14.79 -6.86 30.43
CA PHE A 281 15.79 -7.24 29.43
C PHE A 281 17.01 -6.31 29.36
N SER A 282 17.00 -5.17 30.06
CA SER A 282 18.19 -4.30 30.16
C SER A 282 19.21 -4.88 31.14
N THR A 283 20.50 -4.71 30.82
CA THR A 283 21.56 -5.09 31.74
C THR A 283 21.45 -4.28 33.05
N PRO A 284 21.81 -4.87 34.21
CA PRO A 284 21.81 -4.19 35.50
C PRO A 284 22.68 -2.92 35.53
N GLU A 285 23.72 -2.86 34.69
CA GLU A 285 24.63 -1.73 34.53
C GLU A 285 23.92 -0.48 33.97
N TYR A 286 22.92 -0.68 33.10
CA TYR A 286 22.19 0.41 32.46
C TYR A 286 21.11 1.02 33.36
N LYS A 287 20.40 0.19 34.14
CA LYS A 287 19.37 0.66 35.07
C LYS A 287 19.92 1.49 36.24
N LYS A 288 21.22 1.37 36.55
CA LYS A 288 21.91 2.22 37.54
C LYS A 288 21.93 3.71 37.17
N GLN A 289 21.72 4.07 35.89
CA GLN A 289 21.86 5.45 35.41
C GLN A 289 20.55 6.25 35.29
N SER A 290 19.35 5.64 35.33
CA SER A 290 18.11 6.43 35.54
C SER A 290 16.94 5.58 36.06
N SER A 291 16.16 6.13 36.98
CA SER A 291 14.93 5.55 37.52
C SER A 291 13.73 5.66 36.55
N SER A 292 13.89 6.37 35.43
CA SER A 292 12.85 6.68 34.44
C SER A 292 12.79 5.72 33.24
N TYR A 293 13.68 4.72 33.16
CA TYR A 293 13.68 3.71 32.09
C TYR A 293 12.55 2.68 32.27
N LEU A 294 11.31 3.10 32.04
CA LEU A 294 10.08 2.33 32.28
C LEU A 294 9.50 1.63 31.04
N ARG A 295 10.25 1.49 29.93
CA ARG A 295 9.70 0.92 28.68
C ARG A 295 10.24 -0.42 28.21
N ASN A 296 11.25 -0.99 28.87
CA ASN A 296 11.47 -2.43 28.74
C ASN A 296 10.23 -3.17 29.31
N PRO A 297 9.90 -4.38 28.83
CA PRO A 297 8.82 -5.16 29.41
C PRO A 297 9.17 -5.37 30.87
N VAL A 298 8.39 -4.75 31.75
CA VAL A 298 8.45 -4.97 33.18
C VAL A 298 7.15 -5.65 33.55
N TYR A 299 7.27 -6.82 34.15
CA TYR A 299 6.13 -7.56 34.68
C TYR A 299 6.02 -7.30 36.18
N ALA A 300 4.79 -7.07 36.64
CA ALA A 300 4.54 -6.67 38.02
C ALA A 300 4.81 -7.82 39.01
N SER A 301 4.69 -9.06 38.54
CA SER A 301 4.92 -10.30 39.29
C SER A 301 5.40 -11.42 38.34
N LEU A 302 5.83 -12.56 38.92
CA LEU A 302 6.14 -13.76 38.13
C LEU A 302 4.88 -14.36 37.49
N GLU A 303 3.72 -14.24 38.12
CA GLU A 303 2.44 -14.65 37.52
C GLU A 303 2.14 -13.83 36.25
N ASP A 304 2.34 -12.50 36.32
CA ASP A 304 2.18 -11.61 35.17
C ASP A 304 3.19 -11.92 34.06
N PHE A 305 4.43 -12.25 34.43
CA PHE A 305 5.45 -12.73 33.50
C PHE A 305 5.02 -14.04 32.81
N ASP A 306 4.62 -15.06 33.56
CA ASP A 306 4.16 -16.35 33.00
C ASP A 306 2.99 -16.17 32.04
N LYS A 307 2.07 -15.27 32.37
CA LYS A 307 0.87 -15.01 31.57
C LYS A 307 1.17 -14.26 30.28
N ASN A 308 2.06 -13.27 30.31
CA ASN A 308 2.19 -12.29 29.23
C ASN A 308 3.52 -12.38 28.46
N TYR A 309 4.57 -12.99 29.01
CA TYR A 309 5.90 -12.95 28.41
C TYR A 309 5.96 -13.61 27.03
N LEU A 310 5.46 -14.84 26.90
CA LEU A 310 5.44 -15.54 25.61
C LEU A 310 4.62 -14.77 24.58
N TYR A 311 3.46 -14.24 24.99
CA TYR A 311 2.60 -13.44 24.12
C TYR A 311 3.33 -12.18 23.62
N ASP A 312 3.97 -11.42 24.51
CA ASP A 312 4.71 -10.21 24.16
C ASP A 312 5.89 -10.49 23.22
N LEU A 313 6.57 -11.63 23.39
CA LEU A 313 7.60 -12.07 22.45
C LEU A 313 7.01 -12.44 21.09
N MET A 314 5.92 -13.20 21.04
CA MET A 314 5.27 -13.56 19.76
C MET A 314 4.78 -12.31 19.01
N LEU A 315 4.16 -11.37 19.74
CA LEU A 315 3.71 -10.08 19.20
C LEU A 315 4.85 -9.25 18.59
N THR A 316 6.08 -9.45 19.06
CA THR A 316 7.27 -8.74 18.58
C THR A 316 8.16 -9.57 17.65
N GLY A 317 7.69 -10.77 17.27
CA GLY A 317 8.38 -11.69 16.36
C GLY A 317 9.56 -12.43 16.98
N LEU A 318 9.65 -12.44 18.31
CA LEU A 318 10.73 -13.05 19.10
C LEU A 318 10.28 -14.33 19.82
N GLY A 319 9.10 -14.87 19.53
CA GLY A 319 8.55 -16.04 20.23
C GLY A 319 9.51 -17.23 20.25
N SER A 320 10.20 -17.47 19.14
CA SER A 320 11.19 -18.54 18.98
C SER A 320 12.52 -18.31 19.72
N GLU A 321 12.72 -17.14 20.31
CA GLU A 321 13.90 -16.77 21.10
C GLU A 321 13.64 -16.80 22.62
N VAL A 322 12.44 -17.19 23.04
CA VAL A 322 11.99 -17.19 24.45
C VAL A 322 12.95 -17.91 25.41
N GLU A 323 13.54 -19.03 24.99
CA GLU A 323 14.46 -19.80 25.85
C GLU A 323 15.91 -19.30 25.80
N LYS A 324 16.24 -18.47 24.79
CA LYS A 324 17.61 -17.94 24.58
C LYS A 324 17.81 -16.57 25.20
N LEU A 325 16.73 -15.80 25.32
CA LEU A 325 16.79 -14.44 25.84
C LEU A 325 16.99 -14.46 27.36
N PRO A 326 18.04 -13.80 27.88
CA PRO A 326 18.22 -13.68 29.32
C PRO A 326 17.17 -12.76 29.91
N VAL A 327 16.61 -13.18 31.04
CA VAL A 327 15.65 -12.40 31.83
C VAL A 327 16.32 -12.03 33.15
N PHE A 328 16.26 -10.76 33.54
CA PHE A 328 16.82 -10.31 34.81
C PHE A 328 15.71 -10.07 35.81
N ILE A 329 15.64 -10.88 36.86
CA ILE A 329 14.67 -10.72 37.95
C ILE A 329 15.30 -10.05 39.16
N THR A 330 14.50 -9.38 39.99
CA THR A 330 14.98 -8.86 41.27
C THR A 330 14.01 -9.15 42.41
N LYS A 331 14.57 -9.30 43.61
CA LYS A 331 13.80 -9.44 44.84
C LYS A 331 13.71 -8.09 45.53
N GLN A 332 12.50 -7.59 45.73
CA GLN A 332 12.25 -6.42 46.57
C GLN A 332 12.67 -6.77 48.01
N LYS A 333 13.85 -6.32 48.43
CA LYS A 333 14.23 -6.32 49.84
C LYS A 333 13.71 -5.03 50.47
N ASP A 334 13.07 -5.14 51.63
CA ASP A 334 12.65 -4.02 52.48
C ASP A 334 13.85 -3.24 53.11
N VAL A 335 15.05 -3.35 52.54
CA VAL A 335 16.27 -2.81 53.12
C VAL A 335 17.07 -2.05 52.05
N TYR A 336 17.20 -0.75 52.27
CA TYR A 336 18.18 0.09 51.59
C TYR A 336 19.59 -0.27 52.12
N PRO A 337 20.64 -0.45 51.28
CA PRO A 337 20.66 -0.56 49.83
C PRO A 337 21.05 -1.98 49.34
N GLN A 338 20.39 -2.48 48.29
CA GLN A 338 20.97 -3.05 47.05
C GLN A 338 19.92 -3.95 46.35
N ILE A 339 19.50 -3.52 45.16
CA ILE A 339 18.70 -4.32 44.23
C ILE A 339 19.66 -5.28 43.53
N GLU A 340 19.70 -6.54 43.96
CA GLU A 340 20.46 -7.58 43.28
C GLU A 340 19.62 -8.12 42.12
N TYR A 341 20.16 -8.00 40.89
CA TYR A 341 19.55 -8.59 39.71
C TYR A 341 20.12 -9.99 39.52
N GLN A 342 19.23 -10.97 39.37
CA GLN A 342 19.60 -12.33 39.05
C GLN A 342 19.23 -12.60 37.60
N LYS A 343 20.21 -13.03 36.82
CA LYS A 343 20.01 -13.45 35.43
C LYS A 343 19.49 -14.88 35.41
N ILE A 344 18.37 -15.08 34.73
CA ILE A 344 17.71 -16.37 34.55
C ILE A 344 17.40 -16.63 33.08
N TYR A 345 17.12 -17.89 32.78
CA TYR A 345 16.50 -18.35 31.53
C TYR A 345 15.24 -19.13 31.84
N VAL A 346 14.39 -19.29 30.83
CA VAL A 346 13.14 -20.02 30.94
C VAL A 346 13.06 -21.10 29.87
N ASN A 347 12.47 -22.23 30.21
CA ASN A 347 12.08 -23.24 29.24
C ASN A 347 10.56 -23.30 29.13
N LEU A 348 10.09 -23.44 27.90
CA LEU A 348 8.72 -23.76 27.57
C LEU A 348 8.37 -25.18 27.99
N SER A 349 7.10 -25.37 28.32
CA SER A 349 6.57 -26.70 28.55
C SER A 349 6.67 -27.59 27.28
N PRO A 350 6.89 -28.91 27.41
CA PRO A 350 6.98 -29.81 26.26
C PRO A 350 5.73 -29.76 25.35
N GLY A 351 4.54 -29.55 25.94
CA GLY A 351 3.29 -29.45 25.18
C GLY A 351 3.29 -28.28 24.18
N VAL A 352 3.89 -27.15 24.53
CA VAL A 352 4.06 -26.01 23.60
C VAL A 352 4.99 -26.37 22.45
N LYS A 353 6.09 -27.08 22.73
CA LYS A 353 7.08 -27.45 21.71
C LYS A 353 6.52 -28.41 20.65
N GLU A 354 5.54 -29.21 21.02
CA GLU A 354 4.90 -30.15 20.10
C GLU A 354 3.86 -29.52 19.17
N THR A 355 3.46 -28.27 19.42
CA THR A 355 2.45 -27.56 18.62
C THR A 355 2.88 -27.27 17.19
N THR A 356 1.89 -27.08 16.31
CA THR A 356 2.16 -26.74 14.90
C THR A 356 2.85 -25.37 14.80
N THR A 357 2.38 -24.41 15.59
CA THR A 357 2.91 -23.04 15.63
C THR A 357 4.37 -23.00 16.04
N TRP A 358 4.74 -23.73 17.10
CA TRP A 358 6.12 -23.76 17.58
C TRP A 358 7.06 -24.39 16.54
N LYS A 359 6.72 -25.57 16.03
CA LYS A 359 7.47 -26.27 14.98
C LYS A 359 7.62 -25.41 13.72
N TRP A 360 6.58 -24.66 13.36
CA TRP A 360 6.65 -23.72 12.25
C TRP A 360 7.66 -22.58 12.51
N MET A 361 7.65 -21.99 13.70
CA MET A 361 8.61 -20.94 14.06
C MET A 361 10.05 -21.46 14.11
N GLU A 362 10.28 -22.65 14.65
CA GLU A 362 11.61 -23.31 14.67
C GLU A 362 12.13 -23.54 13.26
N ARG A 363 11.31 -24.15 12.38
CA ARG A 363 11.69 -24.40 10.99
C ARG A 363 12.05 -23.10 10.26
N ILE A 364 11.31 -22.02 10.46
CA ILE A 364 11.63 -20.74 9.82
C ILE A 364 12.94 -20.16 10.37
N ASN A 365 13.18 -20.27 11.67
CA ASN A 365 14.45 -19.87 12.27
C ASN A 365 15.62 -20.65 11.69
N GLU A 366 15.47 -21.95 11.44
CA GLU A 366 16.50 -22.78 10.81
C GLU A 366 16.78 -22.33 9.38
N ILE A 367 15.74 -22.06 8.58
CA ILE A 367 15.88 -21.62 7.19
C ILE A 367 16.54 -20.23 7.09
N GLY A 368 16.21 -19.34 8.03
CA GLY A 368 16.75 -17.98 8.08
C GLY A 368 17.90 -17.80 9.07
N ALA A 369 18.54 -18.88 9.54
CA ALA A 369 19.62 -18.81 10.51
C ALA A 369 20.84 -18.08 9.94
N PHE A 370 21.53 -17.33 10.79
CA PHE A 370 22.84 -16.78 10.46
C PHE A 370 23.85 -17.91 10.25
N LYS A 371 24.67 -17.81 9.21
CA LYS A 371 25.74 -18.78 8.94
C LYS A 371 26.98 -18.49 9.76
N THR A 372 27.21 -17.22 10.12
CA THR A 372 28.38 -16.79 10.89
C THR A 372 28.02 -15.78 11.97
N SER A 373 28.88 -15.64 12.99
CA SER A 373 28.75 -14.60 14.01
C SER A 373 28.89 -13.19 13.42
N GLU A 374 29.70 -13.02 12.38
CA GLU A 374 29.87 -11.73 11.68
C GLU A 374 28.57 -11.29 10.99
N GLU A 375 27.84 -12.21 10.35
CA GLU A 375 26.53 -11.93 9.75
C GLU A 375 25.54 -11.42 10.81
N LYS A 376 25.51 -12.08 11.97
CA LYS A 376 24.68 -11.67 13.12
C LYS A 376 25.06 -10.28 13.62
N GLU A 377 26.34 -10.01 13.84
CA GLU A 377 26.83 -8.70 14.30
C GLU A 377 26.50 -7.59 13.31
N LYS A 378 26.66 -7.86 12.00
CA LYS A 378 26.29 -6.92 10.94
C LYS A 378 24.78 -6.63 10.95
N ALA A 379 23.95 -7.67 11.02
CA ALA A 379 22.49 -7.57 10.98
C ALA A 379 21.90 -6.75 12.15
N TYR A 380 22.55 -6.79 13.32
CA TYR A 380 22.17 -6.02 14.51
C TYR A 380 23.09 -4.82 14.78
N SER A 381 23.89 -4.40 13.79
CA SER A 381 24.66 -3.16 13.91
C SER A 381 23.73 -1.95 14.03
N PRO A 382 24.15 -0.87 14.71
CA PRO A 382 23.30 0.32 14.88
C PRO A 382 22.75 0.87 13.55
N ASN A 383 23.56 0.84 12.49
CA ASN A 383 23.15 1.27 11.15
C ASN A 383 22.02 0.38 10.58
N GLN A 384 22.14 -0.95 10.70
CA GLN A 384 21.10 -1.86 10.21
C GLN A 384 19.82 -1.80 11.04
N ILE A 385 19.95 -1.69 12.37
CA ILE A 385 18.80 -1.53 13.28
C ILE A 385 17.97 -0.31 12.88
N THR A 386 18.59 0.84 12.57
CA THR A 386 17.85 2.05 12.16
C THR A 386 17.01 1.89 10.89
N LYS A 387 17.30 0.86 10.08
CA LYS A 387 16.55 0.51 8.87
C LYS A 387 15.51 -0.58 9.10
N SER A 388 15.38 -1.10 10.32
CA SER A 388 14.42 -2.16 10.65
C SER A 388 13.01 -1.61 10.89
N LEU A 389 11.98 -2.46 10.72
CA LEU A 389 10.60 -2.12 11.12
C LEU A 389 10.41 -2.06 12.64
N PHE A 390 11.36 -2.59 13.40
CA PHE A 390 11.36 -2.60 14.86
C PHE A 390 11.98 -1.33 15.43
N TYR A 391 12.48 -0.44 14.58
CA TYR A 391 13.14 0.79 15.00
C TYR A 391 12.19 1.99 14.98
N ASN A 392 12.23 2.75 16.07
CA ASN A 392 11.42 3.93 16.30
C ASN A 392 12.30 5.07 16.85
N ASP A 393 12.31 6.20 16.15
CA ASP A 393 13.18 7.35 16.47
C ASP A 393 12.52 8.36 17.43
N GLY A 394 11.30 8.09 17.94
CA GLY A 394 10.53 8.97 18.84
C GLY A 394 10.20 10.36 18.27
N SER A 395 10.76 10.70 17.12
CA SER A 395 10.66 11.96 16.41
C SER A 395 9.90 11.74 15.10
N ALA A 396 8.68 12.27 15.04
CA ALA A 396 7.77 12.08 13.90
C ALA A 396 8.40 12.41 12.54
N TYR A 397 9.40 13.31 12.47
CA TYR A 397 10.04 13.75 11.23
C TYR A 397 11.21 12.84 10.78
N LYS A 398 12.08 12.36 11.68
CA LYS A 398 13.22 11.48 11.31
C LYS A 398 12.81 10.02 11.16
N GLU A 399 11.74 9.61 11.85
CA GLU A 399 11.17 8.28 11.68
C GLU A 399 10.86 8.00 10.21
N ILE A 400 10.59 9.04 9.41
CA ILE A 400 10.14 8.87 8.03
C ILE A 400 11.24 8.88 6.98
N ALA A 401 12.37 9.53 7.24
CA ALA A 401 13.58 9.30 6.44
C ALA A 401 14.02 7.83 6.54
N ASN A 402 13.93 7.24 7.74
CA ASN A 402 14.22 5.82 7.95
C ASN A 402 13.14 4.89 7.38
N LYS A 403 11.87 5.34 7.28
CA LYS A 403 10.75 4.56 6.71
C LYS A 403 10.95 4.14 5.25
N TYR A 404 11.58 4.96 4.42
CA TYR A 404 11.85 4.60 3.01
C TYR A 404 13.03 3.65 2.85
N MET A 405 13.91 3.61 3.85
CA MET A 405 14.98 2.62 3.93
C MET A 405 14.53 1.32 4.61
N ARG A 406 13.33 1.27 5.20
CA ARG A 406 12.76 0.02 5.69
C ARG A 406 12.65 -0.93 4.51
N PHE A 407 13.28 -2.10 4.66
CA PHE A 407 13.41 -3.12 3.61
C PHE A 407 14.30 -2.73 2.40
N SER A 408 15.02 -1.60 2.45
CA SER A 408 16.04 -1.26 1.44
C SER A 408 17.41 -1.73 1.92
N GLY A 409 18.13 -2.49 1.08
CA GLY A 409 19.53 -2.88 1.29
C GLY A 409 19.80 -3.72 2.55
N GLU A 410 20.32 -4.93 2.39
CA GLU A 410 20.84 -5.80 3.48
C GLU A 410 19.86 -6.20 4.62
N PHE A 411 18.65 -5.64 4.70
CA PHE A 411 17.58 -6.11 5.59
C PHE A 411 16.83 -7.27 4.91
N GLU A 412 17.31 -8.49 5.14
CA GLU A 412 17.03 -9.75 4.40
C GLU A 412 15.59 -10.31 4.49
N TYR A 413 14.56 -9.48 4.66
CA TYR A 413 13.17 -9.97 4.69
C TYR A 413 12.80 -10.69 3.39
N PHE A 414 12.97 -10.05 2.23
CA PHE A 414 12.55 -10.63 0.95
C PHE A 414 13.35 -11.88 0.62
N GLU A 415 14.65 -11.91 0.93
CA GLU A 415 15.48 -13.09 0.74
C GLU A 415 15.04 -14.24 1.63
N THR A 416 14.81 -13.98 2.92
CA THR A 416 14.31 -14.98 3.87
C THR A 416 12.96 -15.52 3.41
N LEU A 417 12.03 -14.64 3.03
CA LEU A 417 10.73 -15.03 2.52
C LEU A 417 10.84 -15.88 1.26
N GLU A 418 11.74 -15.55 0.34
CA GLU A 418 11.93 -16.32 -0.89
C GLU A 418 12.50 -17.72 -0.62
N LYS A 419 13.42 -17.84 0.35
CA LYS A 419 13.92 -19.14 0.84
C LYS A 419 12.79 -19.98 1.44
N LEU A 420 11.88 -19.37 2.19
CA LEU A 420 10.70 -20.05 2.75
C LEU A 420 9.73 -20.48 1.65
N LEU A 421 9.39 -19.59 0.73
CA LEU A 421 8.45 -19.88 -0.37
C LEU A 421 8.92 -21.05 -1.25
N LYS A 422 10.24 -21.25 -1.40
CA LYS A 422 10.80 -22.39 -2.15
C LYS A 422 10.61 -23.74 -1.46
N GLN A 423 10.41 -23.74 -0.14
CA GLN A 423 10.28 -24.95 0.69
C GLN A 423 8.86 -25.15 1.25
N ALA A 424 8.00 -24.16 1.08
CA ALA A 424 6.64 -24.15 1.56
C ALA A 424 5.75 -25.10 0.75
N ASP A 425 4.81 -25.76 1.43
CA ASP A 425 3.71 -26.44 0.75
C ASP A 425 2.70 -25.43 0.17
N GLU A 426 1.64 -25.92 -0.49
CA GLU A 426 0.63 -25.06 -1.11
C GLU A 426 -0.09 -24.14 -0.11
N GLN A 427 -0.44 -24.64 1.07
CA GLN A 427 -1.16 -23.86 2.07
C GLN A 427 -0.27 -22.78 2.66
N GLU A 428 0.96 -23.15 3.04
CA GLU A 428 1.96 -22.22 3.54
C GLU A 428 2.32 -21.16 2.50
N THR A 429 2.48 -21.55 1.24
CA THR A 429 2.77 -20.61 0.14
C THR A 429 1.71 -19.50 0.08
N LYS A 430 0.43 -19.85 0.21
CA LYS A 430 -0.67 -18.86 0.22
C LYS A 430 -0.61 -17.96 1.44
N LEU A 431 -0.29 -18.50 2.61
CA LEU A 431 -0.18 -17.73 3.85
C LEU A 431 1.03 -16.79 3.85
N LEU A 432 2.17 -17.24 3.31
CA LEU A 432 3.38 -16.44 3.12
C LEU A 432 3.16 -15.35 2.05
N ASN A 433 2.43 -15.63 0.97
CA ASN A 433 2.04 -14.61 -0.01
C ASN A 433 1.11 -13.56 0.60
N LEU A 434 0.12 -13.97 1.42
CA LEU A 434 -0.71 -13.04 2.18
C LEU A 434 0.14 -12.17 3.13
N THR A 435 1.10 -12.76 3.84
CA THR A 435 2.05 -12.03 4.69
C THR A 435 2.86 -11.01 3.89
N LYS A 436 3.33 -11.39 2.70
CA LYS A 436 4.04 -10.51 1.75
C LYS A 436 3.20 -9.32 1.31
N GLU A 437 1.92 -9.56 1.01
CA GLU A 437 0.97 -8.53 0.60
C GLU A 437 0.65 -7.56 1.74
N ILE A 438 0.46 -8.06 2.97
CA ILE A 438 0.28 -7.21 4.17
C ILE A 438 1.52 -6.36 4.41
N ILE A 439 2.72 -6.92 4.27
CA ILE A 439 3.97 -6.16 4.43
C ILE A 439 4.06 -5.03 3.40
N LYS A 440 3.81 -5.36 2.13
CA LYS A 440 3.84 -4.38 1.05
C LYS A 440 2.75 -3.32 1.19
N GLY A 441 1.53 -3.71 1.53
CA GLY A 441 0.39 -2.80 1.65
C GLY A 441 0.50 -1.93 2.89
N ASN A 442 0.67 -2.54 4.05
CA ASN A 442 0.58 -1.85 5.32
C ASN A 442 1.88 -1.13 5.71
N TYR A 443 3.04 -1.78 5.63
CA TYR A 443 4.29 -1.17 6.13
C TYR A 443 5.00 -0.29 5.10
N LEU A 444 4.94 -0.63 3.80
CA LEU A 444 5.55 0.21 2.76
C LEU A 444 4.67 1.39 2.34
N LEU A 445 3.34 1.24 2.31
CA LEU A 445 2.44 2.33 1.86
C LEU A 445 1.84 3.14 3.01
N LEU A 446 1.43 2.48 4.10
CA LEU A 446 0.69 3.11 5.21
C LEU A 446 1.49 3.20 6.52
N ASN A 447 2.80 2.96 6.45
CA ASN A 447 3.68 3.02 7.62
C ASN A 447 3.17 2.18 8.82
N GLY A 448 2.54 1.06 8.50
CA GLY A 448 1.96 0.09 9.39
C GLY A 448 0.69 0.52 10.17
N GLY A 449 0.19 1.73 9.94
CA GLY A 449 -0.94 2.33 10.67
C GLY A 449 -2.25 1.56 10.57
N ALA A 450 -2.53 0.89 9.44
CA ALA A 450 -3.79 0.20 9.20
C ALA A 450 -3.88 -1.20 9.82
N PHE A 451 -2.75 -1.86 10.06
CA PHE A 451 -2.72 -3.19 10.68
C PHE A 451 -2.31 -3.14 12.15
N GLU A 452 -1.38 -2.24 12.51
CA GLU A 452 -0.83 -2.15 13.87
C GLU A 452 -1.50 -1.07 14.73
N ASN A 453 -2.39 -0.26 14.14
CA ASN A 453 -3.19 0.75 14.83
C ASN A 453 -2.38 1.67 15.74
N PHE A 454 -1.15 2.07 15.36
CA PHE A 454 -0.09 2.76 16.13
C PHE A 454 -0.41 3.96 17.06
N ALA A 455 -1.67 4.35 17.28
CA ALA A 455 -2.03 5.51 18.10
C ALA A 455 -2.49 5.23 19.55
N MET A 456 -2.92 4.02 19.94
CA MET A 456 -3.65 3.79 21.20
C MET A 456 -3.33 2.56 22.09
N ARG A 457 -2.13 1.95 22.14
CA ARG A 457 -1.85 0.93 23.17
C ARG A 457 -0.54 1.12 23.92
N GLU A 458 -0.66 1.18 25.25
CA GLU A 458 0.43 1.18 26.24
C GLU A 458 1.36 -0.05 26.14
N SER A 459 0.98 -1.09 25.39
CA SER A 459 1.79 -2.30 25.18
C SER A 459 2.85 -2.16 24.07
N TRP A 460 2.86 -1.04 23.34
CA TRP A 460 3.79 -0.88 22.23
C TRP A 460 5.16 -0.44 22.70
N ASN A 461 6.18 -1.08 22.12
CA ASN A 461 7.61 -0.76 22.25
C ASN A 461 8.42 -1.58 23.25
N LYS A 462 7.82 -2.56 23.93
CA LYS A 462 8.54 -3.43 24.87
C LYS A 462 9.83 -4.06 24.28
N PHE A 463 9.85 -4.43 22.99
CA PHE A 463 11.04 -4.99 22.32
C PHE A 463 11.45 -4.26 21.02
N ASN A 464 11.06 -2.99 20.87
CA ASN A 464 11.47 -2.16 19.73
C ASN A 464 12.80 -1.45 20.03
N PHE A 465 13.53 -1.08 18.98
CA PHE A 465 14.76 -0.30 19.07
C PHE A 465 14.43 1.20 19.07
N LEU A 466 14.60 1.87 20.21
CA LEU A 466 14.29 3.29 20.37
C LEU A 466 15.58 4.14 20.35
N LYS A 467 15.60 5.28 19.64
CA LYS A 467 16.78 6.16 19.56
C LYS A 467 16.72 7.38 20.47
N ASP A 468 15.69 8.22 20.36
CA ASP A 468 15.53 9.46 21.14
C ASP A 468 14.11 9.55 21.73
N GLU A 469 13.97 9.51 23.06
CA GLU A 469 12.70 9.84 23.72
C GLU A 469 12.61 11.35 23.94
N ARG A 470 11.82 12.03 23.09
CA ARG A 470 11.65 13.50 23.08
C ARG A 470 11.07 14.14 24.35
N TRP A 471 10.94 13.43 25.47
CA TRP A 471 10.24 13.96 26.64
C TRP A 471 11.09 14.47 27.80
N ASN A 472 12.43 14.47 27.75
CA ASN A 472 13.27 15.53 28.40
C ASN A 472 14.78 15.28 28.48
N ASN A 473 15.37 14.17 28.02
CA ASN A 473 16.83 14.00 28.10
C ASN A 473 17.34 13.16 26.91
N ASP A 474 18.58 13.38 26.47
CA ASP A 474 19.33 12.62 25.44
C ASP A 474 19.55 11.14 25.84
N VAL A 475 18.46 10.41 26.00
CA VAL A 475 18.42 9.06 26.52
C VAL A 475 18.29 8.11 25.34
N LYS A 476 19.41 7.49 24.97
CA LYS A 476 19.46 6.38 24.00
C LYS A 476 18.87 5.14 24.66
N THR A 477 18.24 4.25 23.89
CA THR A 477 17.83 2.95 24.44
C THR A 477 18.99 1.97 24.37
N ASP A 478 19.16 1.18 25.43
CA ASP A 478 20.13 0.09 25.46
C ASP A 478 19.71 -1.03 24.49
N TRP A 479 20.44 -1.20 23.40
CA TRP A 479 20.26 -2.29 22.45
C TRP A 479 21.19 -3.48 22.73
N THR A 480 21.93 -3.50 23.84
CA THR A 480 22.86 -4.61 24.15
C THR A 480 22.15 -5.95 24.26
N TRP A 481 20.84 -5.97 24.56
CA TRP A 481 20.05 -7.20 24.54
C TRP A 481 19.99 -7.84 23.14
N SER A 482 20.15 -7.06 22.06
CA SER A 482 20.16 -7.58 20.68
C SER A 482 21.31 -8.55 20.42
N LYS A 483 22.40 -8.49 21.19
CA LYS A 483 23.52 -9.45 21.09
C LYS A 483 23.09 -10.88 21.43
N PHE A 484 22.02 -11.03 22.21
CA PHE A 484 21.47 -12.34 22.56
C PHE A 484 20.54 -12.90 21.49
N LEU A 485 20.14 -12.11 20.50
CA LEU A 485 19.25 -12.57 19.42
C LEU A 485 19.99 -13.50 18.46
N GLY A 486 19.51 -14.73 18.30
CA GLY A 486 19.93 -15.68 17.27
C GLY A 486 19.08 -15.61 15.99
N ILE A 487 17.97 -14.88 16.04
CA ILE A 487 17.00 -14.76 14.93
C ILE A 487 17.43 -13.69 13.92
N ALA A 488 17.32 -13.97 12.62
CA ALA A 488 17.52 -12.95 11.59
C ALA A 488 16.37 -11.92 11.59
N PRO A 489 16.63 -10.63 11.35
CA PRO A 489 15.57 -9.60 11.32
C PRO A 489 14.45 -9.90 10.30
N GLY A 490 14.78 -10.56 9.18
CA GLY A 490 13.80 -11.02 8.20
C GLY A 490 12.86 -12.08 8.77
N VAL A 491 13.38 -13.07 9.51
CA VAL A 491 12.58 -14.08 10.20
C VAL A 491 11.71 -13.47 11.30
N ARG A 492 12.28 -12.57 12.11
CA ARG A 492 11.56 -11.83 13.15
C ARG A 492 10.35 -11.08 12.57
N THR A 493 10.52 -10.47 11.40
CA THR A 493 9.44 -9.78 10.66
C THR A 493 8.32 -10.73 10.29
N ILE A 494 8.65 -11.90 9.73
CA ILE A 494 7.69 -12.91 9.30
C ILE A 494 6.90 -13.45 10.49
N GLN A 495 7.58 -13.81 11.58
CA GLN A 495 6.94 -14.30 12.81
C GLN A 495 5.97 -13.27 13.40
N LYS A 496 6.41 -12.01 13.52
CA LYS A 496 5.56 -10.92 14.02
C LYS A 496 4.26 -10.78 13.22
N ILE A 497 4.38 -10.76 11.90
CA ILE A 497 3.24 -10.47 11.03
C ILE A 497 2.31 -11.66 10.92
N MET A 498 2.85 -12.89 10.94
CA MET A 498 2.06 -14.09 11.04
C MET A 498 1.25 -14.11 12.35
N PHE A 499 1.89 -13.83 13.48
CA PHE A 499 1.19 -13.79 14.76
C PHE A 499 0.10 -12.72 14.80
N ASN A 500 0.40 -11.51 14.32
CA ASN A 500 -0.60 -10.43 14.20
C ASN A 500 -1.78 -10.83 13.31
N LEU A 501 -1.52 -11.53 12.20
CA LEU A 501 -2.56 -12.04 11.30
C LEU A 501 -3.46 -13.05 12.02
N ILE A 502 -2.86 -13.99 12.75
CA ILE A 502 -3.59 -14.99 13.54
C ILE A 502 -4.41 -14.31 14.65
N GLU A 503 -3.84 -13.33 15.36
CA GLU A 503 -4.54 -12.54 16.38
C GLU A 503 -5.73 -11.77 15.80
N LYS A 504 -5.54 -11.02 14.71
CA LYS A 504 -6.59 -10.24 14.05
C LYS A 504 -7.69 -11.12 13.47
N THR A 505 -7.36 -12.35 13.13
CA THR A 505 -8.33 -13.36 12.69
C THR A 505 -9.09 -13.93 13.88
N ALA A 506 -8.47 -14.11 15.04
CA ALA A 506 -9.16 -14.63 16.23
C ALA A 506 -10.02 -13.57 16.94
N TYR A 507 -9.57 -12.31 16.94
CA TYR A 507 -10.17 -11.27 17.77
C TYR A 507 -10.44 -9.98 17.00
N VAL A 508 -11.73 -9.68 16.81
CA VAL A 508 -12.21 -8.38 16.37
C VAL A 508 -12.58 -7.57 17.61
N GLU A 509 -11.92 -6.44 17.79
CA GLU A 509 -12.19 -5.54 18.91
C GLU A 509 -13.54 -4.86 18.74
N LYS A 510 -14.37 -4.88 19.78
CA LYS A 510 -15.62 -4.11 19.85
C LYS A 510 -15.30 -2.77 20.48
N GLU A 511 -15.60 -1.67 19.79
CA GLU A 511 -15.43 -0.34 20.38
C GLU A 511 -16.39 -0.17 21.56
N ASN A 512 -15.83 0.15 22.73
CA ASN A 512 -16.58 0.59 23.89
C ASN A 512 -16.91 2.08 23.73
N GLY A 513 -17.95 2.39 22.95
CA GLY A 513 -18.44 3.76 22.75
C GLY A 513 -19.96 3.83 22.80
N SER A 514 -20.47 4.63 23.74
CA SER A 514 -21.88 5.05 23.88
C SER A 514 -22.35 6.04 22.81
N ASP A 515 -21.64 6.12 21.69
CA ASP A 515 -21.85 7.11 20.66
C ASP A 515 -22.41 6.38 19.43
N PRO A 516 -23.61 6.74 18.91
CA PRO A 516 -24.28 6.05 17.81
C PRO A 516 -23.60 6.28 16.44
N PHE A 517 -22.27 6.35 16.40
CA PHE A 517 -21.49 6.45 15.19
C PHE A 517 -21.69 5.20 14.34
N LEU A 518 -22.57 5.39 13.35
CA LEU A 518 -22.87 4.60 12.17
C LEU A 518 -22.54 3.10 12.24
N LYS A 519 -23.59 2.28 12.34
CA LYS A 519 -23.57 0.89 11.84
C LYS A 519 -22.86 0.86 10.49
N GLU A 520 -22.04 -0.15 10.23
CA GLU A 520 -21.22 -0.30 9.03
C GLU A 520 -22.06 -0.15 7.74
N ASP A 521 -23.33 -0.55 7.81
CA ASP A 521 -24.34 -0.35 6.76
C ASP A 521 -24.60 1.13 6.43
N THR A 522 -24.60 2.00 7.43
CA THR A 522 -24.75 3.45 7.27
C THR A 522 -23.46 4.06 6.73
N VAL A 523 -22.28 3.60 7.19
CA VAL A 523 -20.98 4.04 6.64
C VAL A 523 -20.89 3.67 5.16
N PHE A 524 -21.25 2.43 4.81
CA PHE A 524 -21.34 1.95 3.43
C PHE A 524 -22.21 2.86 2.57
N LYS A 525 -23.41 3.23 3.03
CA LYS A 525 -24.30 4.15 2.32
C LYS A 525 -23.66 5.54 2.13
N GLN A 526 -22.98 6.07 3.15
CA GLN A 526 -22.30 7.37 3.05
C GLN A 526 -21.15 7.35 2.05
N ILE A 527 -20.29 6.32 2.10
CA ILE A 527 -19.19 6.17 1.14
C ILE A 527 -19.76 6.00 -0.28
N LYS A 528 -20.75 5.14 -0.46
CA LYS A 528 -21.40 4.92 -1.75
C LYS A 528 -22.04 6.21 -2.30
N ALA A 529 -22.62 7.06 -1.44
CA ALA A 529 -23.15 8.36 -1.84
C ALA A 529 -22.05 9.29 -2.41
N GLN A 530 -20.83 9.24 -1.88
CA GLN A 530 -19.72 10.05 -2.38
C GLN A 530 -19.23 9.63 -3.76
N PHE A 531 -19.39 8.35 -4.12
CA PHE A 531 -19.07 7.84 -5.45
C PHE A 531 -20.12 8.19 -6.51
N TRP A 532 -21.20 8.88 -6.15
CA TRP A 532 -22.04 9.58 -7.13
C TRP A 532 -21.42 10.91 -7.61
N ASN A 533 -20.43 11.46 -6.90
CA ASN A 533 -19.71 12.62 -7.38
C ASN A 533 -18.77 12.17 -8.53
N PRO A 534 -19.00 12.61 -9.79
CA PRO A 534 -18.17 12.20 -10.91
C PRO A 534 -16.71 12.55 -10.67
N LEU A 535 -16.40 13.68 -10.04
CA LEU A 535 -15.00 14.10 -9.78
C LEU A 535 -14.25 13.11 -8.87
N ASN A 536 -14.94 12.48 -7.91
CA ASN A 536 -14.36 11.43 -7.08
C ASN A 536 -14.14 10.15 -7.88
N VAL A 537 -15.07 9.78 -8.76
CA VAL A 537 -14.93 8.62 -9.65
C VAL A 537 -13.76 8.83 -10.61
N PHE A 538 -13.66 10.00 -11.23
CA PHE A 538 -12.54 10.41 -12.09
C PHE A 538 -11.22 10.30 -11.35
N TRP A 539 -11.12 10.89 -10.16
CA TRP A 539 -9.92 10.82 -9.33
C TRP A 539 -9.53 9.38 -9.00
N LYS A 540 -10.49 8.53 -8.63
CA LYS A 540 -10.22 7.12 -8.33
C LYS A 540 -9.87 6.29 -9.57
N GLN A 541 -10.30 6.64 -10.77
CA GLN A 541 -9.89 5.96 -12.00
C GLN A 541 -8.40 6.21 -12.35
N PHE A 542 -7.81 7.29 -11.84
CA PHE A 542 -6.39 7.61 -12.02
C PHE A 542 -5.45 6.85 -11.07
N ILE A 543 -5.98 6.34 -9.97
CA ILE A 543 -5.23 5.52 -9.02
C ILE A 543 -5.68 4.09 -9.31
N ASN A 544 -4.81 3.20 -9.77
CA ASN A 544 -5.19 1.80 -9.91
C ASN A 544 -5.54 1.27 -8.54
N ILE A 545 -6.84 1.24 -8.24
CA ILE A 545 -7.37 0.35 -7.23
C ILE A 545 -7.43 -1.00 -7.93
N SER A 546 -6.26 -1.61 -8.13
CA SER A 546 -6.24 -3.01 -8.49
C SER A 546 -7.10 -3.75 -7.48
N ASN A 547 -7.88 -4.73 -7.94
CA ASN A 547 -8.49 -5.76 -7.10
C ASN A 547 -7.42 -6.64 -6.41
N ASP A 548 -6.29 -6.08 -5.98
CA ASP A 548 -5.52 -6.66 -4.90
C ASP A 548 -6.40 -6.50 -3.67
N GLU A 549 -7.22 -7.51 -3.42
CA GLU A 549 -8.15 -7.58 -2.32
C GLU A 549 -7.47 -7.44 -0.91
N ILE A 550 -6.13 -7.30 -0.79
CA ILE A 550 -5.40 -6.89 0.46
C ILE A 550 -4.69 -5.55 0.30
N SER A 551 -4.54 -5.04 -0.92
CA SER A 551 -4.00 -3.70 -1.19
C SER A 551 -5.07 -2.70 -1.63
N ASP A 552 -6.34 -3.09 -1.42
CA ASP A 552 -7.61 -2.34 -1.31
C ASP A 552 -7.58 -1.22 -0.24
N LEU A 553 -6.39 -0.71 0.02
CA LEU A 553 -6.10 0.55 0.67
C LEU A 553 -6.12 1.59 -0.46
N PRO A 554 -7.28 2.23 -0.73
CA PRO A 554 -7.27 3.42 -1.54
C PRO A 554 -6.25 4.36 -0.91
N LEU A 555 -5.29 4.81 -1.72
CA LEU A 555 -4.53 6.00 -1.35
C LEU A 555 -5.57 7.09 -1.07
N ASP A 556 -5.39 7.78 0.05
CA ASP A 556 -6.33 8.78 0.51
C ASP A 556 -6.49 9.94 -0.48
N THR A 557 -7.45 10.82 -0.18
CA THR A 557 -7.68 12.09 -0.84
C THR A 557 -6.40 12.92 -0.94
N GLN A 558 -5.49 12.74 0.03
CA GLN A 558 -4.08 13.02 -0.14
C GLN A 558 -3.45 11.73 -0.65
N PRO A 559 -3.19 11.60 -1.97
CA PRO A 559 -2.47 10.44 -2.45
C PRO A 559 -1.21 10.39 -1.61
N PHE A 560 -1.05 9.26 -0.93
CA PHE A 560 0.09 8.98 -0.06
C PHE A 560 0.12 9.64 1.34
N SER A 561 -1.03 10.04 1.90
CA SER A 561 -1.17 10.10 3.35
C SER A 561 -0.75 8.74 3.95
N PRO A 562 0.01 8.71 5.06
CA PRO A 562 0.26 7.47 5.79
C PRO A 562 -1.03 6.88 6.39
N GLU A 563 -2.12 7.63 6.41
CA GLU A 563 -3.41 7.18 6.93
C GLU A 563 -4.20 6.41 5.86
N PRO A 564 -4.81 5.26 6.21
CA PRO A 564 -5.70 4.54 5.31
C PRO A 564 -6.90 5.40 4.90
N SER A 565 -7.27 5.39 3.60
CA SER A 565 -8.38 6.22 3.13
C SER A 565 -9.72 5.77 3.69
N LYS A 566 -10.51 6.75 4.14
CA LYS A 566 -11.90 6.54 4.58
C LYS A 566 -12.84 6.10 3.45
N ALA A 567 -12.45 6.30 2.19
CA ALA A 567 -13.23 5.91 1.02
C ALA A 567 -12.87 4.49 0.56
N VAL A 568 -13.10 3.49 1.43
CA VAL A 568 -12.84 2.08 1.13
C VAL A 568 -13.72 1.59 -0.03
N THR A 569 -13.19 0.73 -0.89
CA THR A 569 -13.88 0.11 -2.04
C THR A 569 -14.88 -0.95 -1.64
N THR A 570 -14.59 -1.67 -0.55
CA THR A 570 -15.46 -2.71 0.00
C THR A 570 -15.59 -2.49 1.49
N VAL A 571 -16.82 -2.54 2.01
CA VAL A 571 -17.08 -2.46 3.45
C VAL A 571 -17.31 -3.87 4.00
N TYR A 572 -16.63 -4.20 5.09
CA TYR A 572 -16.75 -5.48 5.80
C TYR A 572 -17.41 -5.31 7.16
N LYS A 573 -18.04 -6.39 7.65
CA LYS A 573 -18.71 -6.45 8.94
C LYS A 573 -18.48 -7.80 9.62
N ALA A 574 -18.20 -7.78 10.91
CA ALA A 574 -18.20 -8.99 11.73
C ALA A 574 -19.64 -9.34 12.19
N VAL A 575 -20.04 -10.59 12.01
CA VAL A 575 -21.36 -11.13 12.36
C VAL A 575 -21.20 -12.08 13.53
N GLY A 576 -22.16 -12.07 14.47
CA GLY A 576 -22.16 -12.97 15.62
C GLY A 576 -21.02 -12.71 16.60
N LEU A 577 -20.66 -11.44 16.83
CA LEU A 577 -19.67 -11.05 17.84
C LEU A 577 -20.13 -11.49 19.23
N ASP A 578 -19.25 -12.14 19.99
CA ASP A 578 -19.52 -12.60 21.36
C ASP A 578 -20.02 -11.43 22.23
N SER A 579 -21.19 -11.60 22.88
CA SER A 579 -21.87 -10.53 23.64
C SER A 579 -21.09 -10.04 24.87
N LEU A 580 -20.14 -10.84 25.37
CA LEU A 580 -19.34 -10.63 26.58
C LEU A 580 -17.95 -10.01 26.30
N SER A 581 -17.77 -9.25 25.22
CA SER A 581 -16.47 -8.68 24.83
C SER A 581 -16.00 -7.55 25.77
N ASN A 582 -15.74 -7.87 27.04
CA ASN A 582 -14.73 -7.15 27.81
C ASN A 582 -13.43 -7.19 27.00
N HIS A 583 -12.69 -6.08 26.98
CA HIS A 583 -11.44 -5.98 26.25
C HIS A 583 -10.49 -7.13 26.68
N LYS A 584 -10.29 -8.13 25.81
CA LYS A 584 -9.42 -9.29 26.08
C LYS A 584 -7.97 -8.91 25.76
N MET A 585 -7.05 -9.31 26.63
CA MET A 585 -5.60 -9.09 26.48
C MET A 585 -4.85 -10.41 26.35
N GLY A 586 -3.64 -10.37 25.80
CA GLY A 586 -2.79 -11.57 25.69
C GLY A 586 -3.45 -12.71 24.91
N PHE A 587 -3.17 -13.95 25.34
CA PHE A 587 -3.75 -15.14 24.74
C PHE A 587 -5.26 -15.29 24.97
N ASP A 588 -5.88 -14.50 25.85
CA ASP A 588 -7.35 -14.54 26.04
C ASP A 588 -8.09 -14.16 24.76
N LYS A 589 -7.45 -13.42 23.84
CA LYS A 589 -7.99 -13.11 22.51
C LYS A 589 -8.35 -14.34 21.66
N PHE A 590 -7.74 -15.50 21.93
CA PHE A 590 -7.95 -16.75 21.19
C PHE A 590 -8.97 -17.71 21.85
N THR A 591 -9.73 -17.20 22.82
CA THR A 591 -10.70 -18.00 23.60
C THR A 591 -12.14 -17.84 23.13
N GLY A 592 -12.37 -17.31 21.92
CA GLY A 592 -13.71 -17.13 21.38
C GLY A 592 -14.41 -18.47 21.09
N GLN A 593 -15.75 -18.43 21.03
CA GLN A 593 -16.59 -19.64 20.92
C GLN A 593 -16.43 -20.37 19.57
N ASN A 594 -16.06 -19.66 18.51
CA ASN A 594 -15.99 -20.21 17.15
C ASN A 594 -14.56 -20.61 16.78
N ASN A 595 -14.11 -21.76 17.29
CA ASN A 595 -12.73 -22.25 17.09
C ASN A 595 -11.68 -21.21 17.50
N GLY A 596 -11.89 -20.55 18.65
CA GLY A 596 -11.02 -19.50 19.17
C GLY A 596 -11.32 -18.10 18.64
N ARG A 597 -12.21 -17.96 17.65
CA ARG A 597 -12.67 -16.66 17.12
C ARG A 597 -13.82 -16.08 17.95
N ASN A 598 -13.81 -14.77 18.18
CA ASN A 598 -14.85 -14.06 18.93
C ASN A 598 -16.03 -13.57 18.06
N TYR A 599 -16.15 -14.06 16.84
CA TYR A 599 -17.22 -13.77 15.88
C TYR A 599 -17.57 -15.04 15.12
N GLU A 600 -18.75 -15.07 14.49
CA GLU A 600 -19.24 -16.21 13.68
C GLU A 600 -18.68 -16.15 12.26
N SER A 601 -18.79 -15.00 11.60
CA SER A 601 -18.27 -14.80 10.24
C SER A 601 -17.93 -13.33 9.98
N ILE A 602 -17.10 -13.08 8.97
CA ILE A 602 -16.90 -11.74 8.42
C ILE A 602 -17.58 -11.71 7.06
N LYS A 603 -18.42 -10.71 6.81
CA LYS A 603 -19.17 -10.57 5.55
C LYS A 603 -18.82 -9.25 4.88
N ALA A 604 -18.69 -9.28 3.55
CA ALA A 604 -18.67 -8.07 2.75
C ALA A 604 -20.11 -7.54 2.67
N ILE A 605 -20.32 -6.28 3.07
CA ILE A 605 -21.59 -5.56 2.90
C ILE A 605 -21.80 -5.26 1.42
N GLY A 606 -20.72 -4.93 0.71
CA GLY A 606 -20.69 -4.76 -0.74
C GLY A 606 -19.68 -3.72 -1.20
N ASP A 607 -19.59 -3.58 -2.51
CA ASP A 607 -18.71 -2.61 -3.16
C ASP A 607 -19.32 -1.21 -3.12
N THR A 608 -18.51 -0.22 -2.76
CA THR A 608 -18.88 1.19 -2.69
C THR A 608 -18.76 1.88 -4.04
N ILE A 609 -17.91 1.36 -4.93
CA ILE A 609 -17.70 1.84 -6.31
C ILE A 609 -17.61 0.66 -7.28
N ASN A 610 -18.26 0.79 -8.45
CA ASN A 610 -18.06 -0.13 -9.57
C ASN A 610 -17.18 0.57 -10.62
N LEU A 611 -15.85 0.42 -10.48
CA LEU A 611 -14.87 1.00 -11.40
C LEU A 611 -15.05 0.51 -12.85
N PRO A 612 -15.24 -0.79 -13.13
CA PRO A 612 -15.50 -1.26 -14.50
C PRO A 612 -16.70 -0.56 -15.14
N LEU A 613 -17.81 -0.43 -14.41
CA LEU A 613 -19.00 0.25 -14.91
C LEU A 613 -18.74 1.73 -15.20
N SER A 614 -17.95 2.42 -14.37
CA SER A 614 -17.61 3.82 -14.61
C SER A 614 -16.73 4.00 -15.85
N TYR A 615 -15.77 3.09 -16.10
CA TYR A 615 -15.00 3.08 -17.36
C TYR A 615 -15.92 2.84 -18.59
N VAL A 616 -16.84 1.87 -18.50
CA VAL A 616 -17.78 1.57 -19.58
C VAL A 616 -18.68 2.77 -19.90
N MET A 617 -19.26 3.40 -18.87
CA MET A 617 -20.12 4.59 -19.04
C MET A 617 -19.35 5.75 -19.70
N MET A 618 -18.10 5.96 -19.29
CA MET A 618 -17.23 6.98 -19.87
C MET A 618 -16.89 6.73 -21.33
N ILE A 619 -16.53 5.48 -21.68
CA ILE A 619 -16.28 5.08 -23.06
C ILE A 619 -17.54 5.29 -23.91
N LEU A 620 -18.73 4.93 -23.39
CA LEU A 620 -20.00 5.15 -24.09
C LEU A 620 -20.26 6.64 -24.35
N ILE A 621 -20.06 7.51 -23.35
CA ILE A 621 -20.19 8.96 -23.51
C ILE A 621 -19.24 9.46 -24.60
N VAL A 622 -17.96 9.07 -24.54
CA VAL A 622 -16.95 9.45 -25.54
C VAL A 622 -17.34 9.00 -26.95
N LEU A 623 -17.81 7.76 -27.11
CA LEU A 623 -18.27 7.23 -28.39
C LEU A 623 -19.47 8.01 -28.92
N ILE A 624 -20.40 8.42 -28.07
CA ILE A 624 -21.54 9.29 -28.44
C ILE A 624 -21.04 10.63 -28.97
N PHE A 625 -20.09 11.28 -28.28
CA PHE A 625 -19.51 12.55 -28.74
C PHE A 625 -18.82 12.42 -30.10
N ILE A 626 -18.03 11.36 -30.29
CA ILE A 626 -17.36 11.10 -31.58
C ILE A 626 -18.37 10.82 -32.69
N ALA A 627 -19.40 10.00 -32.42
CA ALA A 627 -20.45 9.68 -33.39
C ALA A 627 -21.27 10.92 -33.78
N LEU A 628 -21.62 11.78 -32.82
CA LEU A 628 -22.29 13.05 -33.07
C LEU A 628 -21.42 13.99 -33.91
N SER A 629 -20.13 14.11 -33.58
CA SER A 629 -19.16 14.89 -34.37
C SER A 629 -19.06 14.40 -35.81
N TYR A 630 -18.97 13.09 -36.01
CA TYR A 630 -18.97 12.47 -37.33
C TYR A 630 -20.25 12.78 -38.11
N PHE A 631 -21.42 12.60 -37.48
CA PHE A 631 -22.71 12.83 -38.11
C PHE A 631 -22.88 14.30 -38.55
N ILE A 632 -22.50 15.24 -37.67
CA ILE A 632 -22.57 16.67 -37.98
C ILE A 632 -21.59 17.03 -39.10
N PHE A 633 -20.34 16.54 -39.04
CA PHE A 633 -19.33 16.73 -40.08
C PHE A 633 -19.85 16.24 -41.44
N TYR A 634 -20.38 15.02 -41.49
CA TYR A 634 -20.91 14.41 -42.71
C TYR A 634 -22.04 15.24 -43.33
N LYS A 635 -22.95 15.76 -42.48
CA LYS A 635 -24.12 16.53 -42.91
C LYS A 635 -23.78 17.96 -43.37
N LYS A 636 -22.89 18.67 -42.68
CA LYS A 636 -22.66 20.12 -42.89
C LYS A 636 -21.56 20.48 -43.90
N ILE A 637 -20.66 19.56 -44.27
CA ILE A 637 -19.52 19.87 -45.16
C ILE A 637 -19.91 20.12 -46.63
N ILE A 638 -21.19 20.03 -46.99
CA ILE A 638 -21.67 20.51 -48.29
C ILE A 638 -22.86 21.46 -48.08
N LYS A 639 -22.64 22.73 -48.41
CA LYS A 639 -23.58 23.54 -49.17
C LYS A 639 -22.94 23.81 -50.52
#